data_AF-A0A851CZW4-F1
#
_entry.id   AF-A0A851CZW4-F1
#
_cell.length_a   1.000
_cell.length_b   1.000
_cell.length_c   1.000
_cell.angle_alpha   90.00
_cell.angle_beta   90.00
_cell.angle_gamma   90.00
#
_symmetry.space_group_name_H-M   'P 1'
#
loop_
_entity.id
_entity.type
_entity.pdbx_description
1 polymer ?
#
loop_
_entity_poly.entity_id
_entity_poly.type
_entity_poly.pdbx_seq_one_letter_code
_entity_poly.pdbx_strand_id
1 'polypeptide(L)'
;GVRHASTFITWVRRRTGPSTVLINSTDQAEAIINGDDLAVIGFFKELHNESVEVFCETARDVPEMPFGMTASKDVHVNYGIQKNTLVVFKKGKPVHSEVLEDGRQNKLDLTRLIKTFTLDLVTEYNLETSVKIFDVPVENHILLFTPMNSEKFNVIYENYKSAAAEFRGKVCNAESALQMRVPKDQQKNSCQHHWNGRVFEYFRIKDIDVPSVRILNLTSDAKYKMPADEVTVESLKTFCQSYLNGKAKLHLPSEEIPEDWDKMPVKVLVGKNFNAIVF
;
A
#
# COMPACT_ATOMS: atom_id res chain seq x y z
N GLY A 1 8.06 5.99 14.57
CA GLY A 1 8.87 6.87 15.44
C GLY A 1 10.32 6.42 15.42
N VAL A 2 11.26 7.35 15.30
CA VAL A 2 12.70 7.08 15.20
C VAL A 2 13.24 6.65 16.58
N ARG A 3 13.81 5.44 16.70
CA ARG A 3 14.17 4.81 17.99
C ARG A 3 15.64 4.96 18.40
N HIS A 4 16.48 5.59 17.57
CA HIS A 4 17.91 5.80 17.85
C HIS A 4 18.30 7.27 17.75
N ALA A 5 19.18 7.74 18.64
CA ALA A 5 19.58 9.15 18.73
C ALA A 5 20.23 9.67 17.44
N SER A 6 21.08 8.86 16.78
CA SER A 6 21.71 9.20 15.51
C SER A 6 20.68 9.42 14.40
N THR A 7 19.73 8.50 14.26
CA THR A 7 18.64 8.60 13.28
C THR A 7 17.72 9.80 13.60
N PHE A 8 17.51 10.12 14.88
CA PHE A 8 16.72 11.29 15.28
C PHE A 8 17.42 12.59 14.88
N ILE A 9 18.74 12.69 15.08
CA ILE A 9 19.52 13.84 14.63
C ILE A 9 19.45 14.00 13.11
N THR A 10 19.58 12.91 12.35
CA THR A 10 19.43 12.93 10.88
C THR A 10 18.04 13.42 10.47
N TRP A 11 16.99 12.91 11.13
CA TRP A 11 15.62 13.33 10.89
C TRP A 11 15.41 14.82 11.18
N VAL A 12 15.91 15.32 12.32
CA VAL A 12 15.82 16.75 12.67
C VAL A 12 16.56 17.59 11.64
N ARG A 13 17.77 17.19 11.25
CA ARG A 13 18.57 17.90 10.24
C ARG A 13 17.87 17.98 8.89
N ARG A 14 17.25 16.89 8.43
CA ARG A 14 16.48 16.88 7.17
C ARG A 14 15.23 17.77 7.24
N ARG A 15 14.62 17.87 8.43
CA ARG A 15 13.43 18.71 8.64
C ARG A 15 13.75 20.21 8.80
N THR A 16 14.88 20.57 9.41
CA THR A 16 15.25 21.97 9.70
C THR A 16 16.25 22.56 8.72
N GLY A 17 17.03 21.72 8.02
CA GLY A 17 18.03 22.11 7.03
C GLY A 17 17.51 22.05 5.59
N PRO A 18 18.42 22.05 4.60
CA PRO A 18 18.06 21.78 3.21
C PRO A 18 17.39 20.40 3.11
N SER A 19 16.18 20.34 2.56
CA SER A 19 15.43 19.10 2.43
C SER A 19 16.01 18.16 1.39
N THR A 20 16.95 18.64 0.56
CA THR A 20 17.58 17.93 -0.54
C THR A 20 19.06 18.27 -0.61
N VAL A 21 19.89 17.31 -1.00
CA VAL A 21 21.32 17.52 -1.28
C VAL A 21 21.53 17.81 -2.77
N LEU A 22 22.28 18.86 -3.10
CA LEU A 22 22.67 19.14 -4.49
C LEU A 22 23.76 18.15 -4.94
N ILE A 23 23.52 17.48 -6.06
CA ILE A 23 24.38 16.47 -6.66
C ILE A 23 25.01 17.03 -7.93
N ASN A 24 26.34 17.16 -7.91
CA ASN A 24 27.14 17.67 -9.02
C ASN A 24 27.89 16.58 -9.81
N SER A 25 28.04 15.38 -9.24
CA SER A 25 28.75 14.25 -9.88
C SER A 25 28.01 12.94 -9.68
N THR A 26 28.36 11.92 -10.49
CA THR A 26 27.84 10.56 -10.37
C THR A 26 28.17 9.94 -9.01
N ASP A 27 29.39 10.16 -8.50
CA ASP A 27 29.82 9.64 -7.20
C ASP A 27 28.94 10.16 -6.04
N GLN A 28 28.53 11.43 -6.11
CA GLN A 28 27.61 12.01 -5.13
C GLN A 28 26.21 11.40 -5.23
N ALA A 29 25.73 11.10 -6.44
CA ALA A 29 24.46 10.41 -6.64
C ALA A 29 24.52 9.01 -6.03
N GLU A 30 25.58 8.25 -6.31
CA GLU A 30 25.79 6.89 -5.80
C GLU A 30 25.92 6.86 -4.28
N ALA A 31 26.61 7.84 -3.68
CA ALA A 31 26.72 7.95 -2.22
C ALA A 31 25.35 8.11 -1.55
N ILE A 32 24.45 8.90 -2.14
CA ILE A 32 23.08 9.07 -1.63
C ILE A 32 22.25 7.80 -1.86
N ILE A 33 22.32 7.22 -3.05
CA ILE A 33 21.57 6.02 -3.44
C ILE A 33 21.93 4.80 -2.59
N ASN A 34 23.20 4.66 -2.21
CA ASN A 34 23.72 3.53 -1.45
C ASN A 34 23.81 3.79 0.06
N GLY A 35 23.49 5.01 0.51
CA GLY A 35 23.60 5.41 1.92
C GLY A 35 22.48 4.87 2.81
N ASP A 36 21.29 4.66 2.25
CA ASP A 36 20.10 4.11 2.94
C ASP A 36 19.40 3.08 2.03
N ASP A 37 18.48 2.28 2.60
CA ASP A 37 17.68 1.29 1.85
C ASP A 37 16.79 1.93 0.77
N LEU A 38 16.41 3.19 0.95
CA LEU A 38 15.61 3.99 0.03
C LEU A 38 16.27 5.35 -0.15
N ALA A 39 16.23 5.87 -1.37
CA ALA A 39 16.65 7.23 -1.70
C ALA A 39 15.82 7.80 -2.84
N VAL A 40 15.70 9.13 -2.90
CA VAL A 40 14.98 9.81 -3.97
C VAL A 40 15.92 10.82 -4.63
N ILE A 41 16.05 10.76 -5.96
CA ILE A 41 16.77 11.77 -6.73
C ILE A 41 15.83 12.47 -7.70
N GLY A 42 15.79 13.80 -7.62
CA GLY A 42 15.16 14.66 -8.61
C GLY A 42 16.17 15.08 -9.68
N PHE A 43 15.91 14.69 -10.92
CA PHE A 43 16.66 15.09 -12.10
C PHE A 43 15.93 16.25 -12.74
N PHE A 44 16.56 17.43 -12.80
CA PHE A 44 15.94 18.64 -13.32
C PHE A 44 16.85 19.31 -14.35
N LYS A 45 16.27 19.87 -15.41
CA LYS A 45 17.02 20.71 -16.35
C LYS A 45 17.54 21.99 -15.68
N GLU A 46 16.75 22.56 -14.78
CA GLU A 46 17.05 23.76 -14.01
C GLU A 46 16.56 23.60 -12.57
N LEU A 47 17.27 24.19 -11.61
CA LEU A 47 16.98 24.05 -10.17
C LEU A 47 16.04 25.13 -9.62
N HIS A 48 15.51 25.99 -10.48
CA HIS A 48 14.62 27.09 -10.10
C HIS A 48 13.35 27.04 -10.96
N ASN A 49 12.41 26.18 -10.56
CA ASN A 49 11.08 26.08 -11.16
C ASN A 49 10.08 25.49 -10.15
N GLU A 50 8.80 25.57 -10.49
CA GLU A 50 7.69 25.07 -9.67
C GLU A 50 7.85 23.57 -9.33
N SER A 51 8.27 22.73 -10.27
CA SER A 51 8.50 21.29 -10.02
C SER A 51 9.57 21.05 -8.96
N VAL A 52 10.62 21.88 -8.93
CA VAL A 52 11.68 21.82 -7.90
C VAL A 52 11.15 22.26 -6.55
N GLU A 53 10.30 23.29 -6.49
CA GLU A 53 9.67 23.73 -5.24
C GLU A 53 8.80 22.61 -4.64
N VAL A 54 7.90 22.02 -5.45
CA VAL A 54 7.05 20.90 -5.03
C VAL A 54 7.89 19.70 -4.58
N PHE A 55 8.99 19.40 -5.28
CA PHE A 55 9.93 18.35 -4.89
C PHE A 55 10.59 18.63 -3.53
N CYS A 56 11.08 19.85 -3.32
CA CYS A 56 11.70 20.28 -2.07
C CYS A 56 10.72 20.24 -0.89
N GLU A 57 9.47 20.65 -1.11
CA GLU A 57 8.41 20.59 -0.11
C GLU A 57 8.06 19.14 0.24
N THR A 58 7.92 18.28 -0.77
CA THR A 58 7.72 16.84 -0.57
C THR A 58 8.85 16.23 0.27
N ALA A 59 10.10 16.61 0.00
CA ALA A 59 11.25 16.14 0.76
C ALA A 59 11.21 16.57 2.25
N ARG A 60 10.62 17.73 2.58
CA ARG A 60 10.42 18.18 3.97
C ARG A 60 9.39 17.33 4.72
N ASP A 61 8.37 16.85 4.03
CA ASP A 61 7.30 16.03 4.59
C ASP A 61 7.68 14.54 4.73
N VAL A 62 8.82 14.15 4.14
CA VAL A 62 9.33 12.77 4.15
C VAL A 62 10.79 12.70 4.66
N PRO A 63 11.08 13.22 5.87
CA PRO A 63 12.43 13.32 6.42
C PRO A 63 13.10 11.96 6.72
N GLU A 64 12.35 10.87 6.73
CA GLU A 64 12.87 9.51 6.89
C GLU A 64 13.73 9.03 5.71
N MET A 65 13.59 9.63 4.52
CA MET A 65 14.37 9.27 3.33
C MET A 65 15.37 10.36 2.95
N PRO A 66 16.55 9.99 2.40
CA PRO A 66 17.46 10.93 1.79
C PRO A 66 16.93 11.38 0.42
N PHE A 67 16.96 12.70 0.21
CA PHE A 67 16.64 13.31 -1.07
C PHE A 67 17.88 13.99 -1.65
N GLY A 68 18.10 13.77 -2.93
CA GLY A 68 19.07 14.49 -3.75
C GLY A 68 18.40 15.17 -4.93
N MET A 69 19.03 16.20 -5.46
CA MET A 69 18.62 16.79 -6.75
C MET A 69 19.84 17.12 -7.59
N THR A 70 19.69 17.07 -8.91
CA THR A 70 20.78 17.36 -9.85
C THR A 70 20.27 18.14 -11.05
N ALA A 71 21.09 19.07 -11.54
CA ALA A 71 21.00 19.65 -12.87
C ALA A 71 22.22 19.33 -13.75
N SER A 72 23.09 18.43 -13.27
CA SER A 72 24.28 18.02 -14.00
C SER A 72 23.90 17.14 -15.19
N LYS A 73 24.31 17.54 -16.38
CA LYS A 73 24.07 16.77 -17.62
C LYS A 73 24.73 15.40 -17.58
N ASP A 74 25.90 15.29 -16.95
CA ASP A 74 26.63 14.02 -16.86
C ASP A 74 25.87 13.01 -16.00
N VAL A 75 25.29 13.46 -14.89
CA VAL A 75 24.46 12.63 -14.03
C VAL A 75 23.17 12.23 -14.76
N HIS A 76 22.54 13.14 -15.51
CA HIS A 76 21.39 12.81 -16.36
C HIS A 76 21.70 11.71 -17.38
N VAL A 77 22.84 11.81 -18.08
CA VAL A 77 23.29 10.82 -19.06
C VAL A 77 23.55 9.47 -18.39
N ASN A 78 24.21 9.45 -17.23
CA ASN A 78 24.53 8.21 -16.50
C ASN A 78 23.29 7.39 -16.13
N TYR A 79 22.19 8.06 -15.77
CA TYR A 79 20.92 7.41 -15.43
C TYR A 79 19.92 7.33 -16.60
N GLY A 80 20.30 7.80 -17.80
CA GLY A 80 19.45 7.75 -18.99
C GLY A 80 18.22 8.65 -18.94
N ILE A 81 18.29 9.79 -18.23
CA ILE A 81 17.15 10.68 -17.97
C ILE A 81 17.29 11.97 -18.79
N GLN A 82 16.25 12.32 -19.54
CA GLN A 82 16.25 13.49 -20.44
C GLN A 82 15.27 14.59 -20.02
N LYS A 83 14.31 14.25 -19.17
CA LYS A 83 13.21 15.11 -18.72
C LYS A 83 13.36 15.39 -17.23
N ASN A 84 12.60 16.36 -16.74
CA ASN A 84 12.46 16.56 -15.31
C ASN A 84 11.79 15.30 -14.74
N THR A 85 12.49 14.56 -13.91
CA THR A 85 12.06 13.23 -13.45
C THR A 85 12.46 13.02 -12.00
N LEU A 86 11.52 12.56 -11.19
CA LEU A 86 11.80 12.00 -9.88
C LEU A 86 12.07 10.51 -10.02
N VAL A 87 13.16 10.03 -9.43
CA VAL A 87 13.47 8.59 -9.39
C VAL A 87 13.58 8.13 -7.94
N VAL A 88 12.85 7.07 -7.62
CA VAL A 88 12.94 6.37 -6.34
C VAL A 88 13.90 5.19 -6.52
N PHE A 89 14.90 5.12 -5.65
CA PHE A 89 15.87 4.03 -5.56
C PHE A 89 15.58 3.19 -4.32
N LYS A 90 15.62 1.87 -4.46
CA LYS A 90 15.56 0.91 -3.35
C LYS A 90 16.76 -0.02 -3.44
N LYS A 91 17.59 -0.08 -2.39
CA LYS A 91 18.80 -0.90 -2.31
C LYS A 91 19.71 -0.72 -3.53
N GLY A 92 20.01 0.53 -3.88
CA GLY A 92 20.90 0.88 -4.98
C GLY A 92 20.27 0.88 -6.38
N LYS A 93 19.04 0.39 -6.55
CA LYS A 93 18.42 0.20 -7.87
C LYS A 93 17.21 1.12 -8.09
N PRO A 94 17.02 1.68 -9.29
CA PRO A 94 15.81 2.45 -9.60
C PRO A 94 14.61 1.50 -9.59
N VAL A 95 13.59 1.82 -8.78
CA VAL A 95 12.35 1.05 -8.67
C VAL A 95 11.15 1.77 -9.27
N HIS A 96 11.24 3.10 -9.44
CA HIS A 96 10.19 3.91 -10.03
C HIS A 96 10.73 5.24 -10.55
N SER A 97 10.11 5.73 -11.61
CA SER A 97 10.42 7.03 -12.22
C SER A 97 9.13 7.74 -12.58
N GLU A 98 8.99 8.98 -12.10
CA GLU A 98 7.83 9.83 -12.33
C GLU A 98 8.28 11.11 -13.05
N VAL A 99 7.70 11.40 -14.21
CA VAL A 99 8.06 12.56 -15.03
C VAL A 99 7.33 13.80 -14.49
N LEU A 100 8.08 14.79 -14.05
CA LEU A 100 7.59 16.04 -13.45
C LEU A 100 7.41 17.15 -14.51
N GLU A 101 6.62 16.85 -15.55
CA GLU A 101 6.26 17.82 -16.61
C GLU A 101 4.82 18.35 -16.42
N ASP A 102 4.57 19.56 -16.92
CA ASP A 102 3.25 20.20 -17.00
C ASP A 102 2.59 20.63 -15.66
N GLY A 103 3.33 20.66 -14.54
CA GLY A 103 2.79 21.12 -13.24
C GLY A 103 1.64 20.27 -12.69
N ARG A 104 1.47 19.03 -13.19
CA ARG A 104 0.36 18.15 -12.83
C ARG A 104 0.51 17.56 -11.43
N GLN A 105 1.74 17.41 -10.95
CA GLN A 105 2.02 16.75 -9.68
C GLN A 105 1.91 17.74 -8.54
N ASN A 106 0.97 17.50 -7.63
CA ASN A 106 0.93 18.20 -6.35
C ASN A 106 1.77 17.46 -5.30
N LYS A 107 2.07 18.15 -4.20
CA LYS A 107 2.88 17.64 -3.08
C LYS A 107 2.31 16.35 -2.48
N LEU A 108 0.98 16.22 -2.38
CA LEU A 108 0.32 15.07 -1.77
C LEU A 108 0.51 13.81 -2.62
N ASP A 109 0.37 13.94 -3.95
CA ASP A 109 0.57 12.85 -4.89
C ASP A 109 2.01 12.35 -4.89
N LEU A 110 3.00 13.25 -4.89
CA LEU A 110 4.41 12.86 -4.78
C LEU A 110 4.71 12.22 -3.42
N THR A 111 4.20 12.78 -2.32
CA THR A 111 4.36 12.21 -0.98
C THR A 111 3.81 10.79 -0.94
N ARG A 112 2.59 10.58 -1.46
CA ARG A 112 1.94 9.27 -1.56
C ARG A 112 2.76 8.28 -2.37
N LEU A 113 3.21 8.69 -3.55
CA LEU A 113 4.00 7.88 -4.47
C LEU A 113 5.30 7.43 -3.81
N ILE A 114 6.05 8.35 -3.21
CA ILE A 114 7.33 8.04 -2.58
C ILE A 114 7.11 7.13 -1.36
N LYS A 115 6.16 7.46 -0.49
CA LYS A 115 5.86 6.65 0.71
C LYS A 115 5.38 5.23 0.37
N THR A 116 4.77 5.01 -0.79
CA THR A 116 4.40 3.67 -1.29
C THR A 116 5.63 2.74 -1.47
N PHE A 117 6.84 3.29 -1.62
CA PHE A 117 8.08 2.50 -1.72
C PHE A 117 8.71 2.14 -0.37
N THR A 118 8.25 2.76 0.73
CA THR A 118 8.63 2.39 2.10
C THR A 118 8.06 1.03 2.51
N LEU A 119 6.97 0.62 1.87
CA LEU A 119 6.35 -0.68 2.02
C LEU A 119 6.87 -1.66 0.95
N ASP A 120 6.84 -2.94 1.29
CA ASP A 120 7.01 -3.99 0.30
C ASP A 120 5.74 -4.11 -0.55
N LEU A 121 5.88 -4.70 -1.74
CA LEU A 121 4.77 -4.83 -2.68
C LEU A 121 3.56 -5.52 -2.04
N VAL A 122 3.84 -6.50 -1.18
CA VAL A 122 2.87 -7.16 -0.32
C VAL A 122 3.44 -7.08 1.08
N THR A 123 2.77 -6.34 1.97
CA THR A 123 3.24 -6.15 3.35
C THR A 123 2.39 -6.98 4.31
N GLU A 124 3.02 -7.80 5.15
CA GLU A 124 2.32 -8.51 6.23
C GLU A 124 1.80 -7.52 7.26
N TYR A 125 0.52 -7.62 7.61
CA TYR A 125 -0.09 -6.81 8.66
C TYR A 125 0.23 -7.36 10.05
N ASN A 126 0.95 -6.58 10.85
CA ASN A 126 1.26 -6.85 12.25
C ASN A 126 1.44 -5.53 13.03
N LEU A 127 1.74 -5.61 14.34
CA LEU A 127 1.89 -4.42 15.18
C LEU A 127 3.01 -3.48 14.71
N GLU A 128 4.08 -4.02 14.12
CA GLU A 128 5.19 -3.22 13.62
C GLU A 128 4.86 -2.54 12.27
N THR A 129 4.27 -3.29 11.35
CA THR A 129 3.97 -2.82 9.99
C THR A 129 2.71 -1.96 9.93
N SER A 130 1.76 -2.13 10.86
CA SER A 130 0.52 -1.33 10.91
C SER A 130 0.78 0.17 10.94
N VAL A 131 1.76 0.62 11.73
CA VAL A 131 2.14 2.04 11.82
C VAL A 131 2.68 2.54 10.48
N LYS A 132 3.45 1.72 9.75
CA LYS A 132 4.00 2.08 8.43
C LYS A 132 2.91 2.09 7.36
N ILE A 133 2.00 1.13 7.40
CA ILE A 133 0.84 1.01 6.52
C ILE A 133 -0.01 2.29 6.55
N PHE A 134 -0.40 2.73 7.75
CA PHE A 134 -1.25 3.92 7.92
C PHE A 134 -0.49 5.25 7.78
N ASP A 135 0.85 5.23 7.72
CA ASP A 135 1.66 6.43 7.43
C ASP A 135 1.74 6.73 5.93
N VAL A 136 1.42 5.75 5.08
CA VAL A 136 1.28 5.98 3.64
C VAL A 136 -0.11 6.54 3.35
N PRO A 137 -0.22 7.74 2.73
CA PRO A 137 -1.51 8.39 2.48
C PRO A 137 -2.23 7.78 1.27
N VAL A 138 -2.61 6.50 1.37
CA VAL A 138 -3.46 5.80 0.41
C VAL A 138 -4.86 5.65 0.99
N GLU A 139 -5.87 5.87 0.17
CA GLU A 139 -7.26 5.77 0.63
C GLU A 139 -7.77 4.35 0.62
N ASN A 140 -7.19 3.48 -0.22
CA ASN A 140 -7.69 2.13 -0.40
C ASN A 140 -6.60 1.10 -0.10
N HIS A 141 -7.03 0.03 0.55
CA HIS A 141 -6.20 -1.14 0.84
C HIS A 141 -6.93 -2.37 0.33
N ILE A 142 -6.20 -3.24 -0.37
CA ILE A 142 -6.66 -4.59 -0.65
C ILE A 142 -6.01 -5.50 0.39
N LEU A 143 -6.82 -6.39 0.99
CA LEU A 143 -6.43 -7.29 2.07
C LEU A 143 -6.71 -8.74 1.66
N LEU A 144 -5.68 -9.56 1.67
CA LEU A 144 -5.80 -11.03 1.57
C LEU A 144 -5.83 -11.65 2.95
N PHE A 145 -6.90 -12.39 3.26
CA PHE A 145 -7.06 -13.23 4.45
C PHE A 145 -6.79 -14.68 4.04
N THR A 146 -5.67 -15.25 4.50
CA THR A 146 -5.30 -16.65 4.18
C THR A 146 -4.47 -17.26 5.31
N PRO A 147 -4.56 -18.59 5.57
CA PRO A 147 -3.78 -19.26 6.60
C PRO A 147 -2.40 -19.59 6.03
N MET A 148 -1.32 -19.14 6.69
CA MET A 148 0.04 -19.43 6.22
C MET A 148 0.39 -20.93 6.20
N ASN A 149 -0.30 -21.74 7.01
CA ASN A 149 -0.07 -23.18 7.09
C ASN A 149 -0.90 -23.99 6.07
N SER A 150 -1.63 -23.33 5.17
CA SER A 150 -2.35 -24.01 4.10
C SER A 150 -1.37 -24.49 3.02
N GLU A 151 -1.56 -25.71 2.50
CA GLU A 151 -0.79 -26.20 1.34
C GLU A 151 -0.95 -25.32 0.10
N LYS A 152 -2.09 -24.61 -0.01
CA LYS A 152 -2.39 -23.68 -1.12
C LYS A 152 -1.81 -22.28 -0.90
N PHE A 153 -1.19 -22.00 0.26
CA PHE A 153 -0.75 -20.66 0.65
C PHE A 153 0.18 -20.03 -0.39
N ASN A 154 1.24 -20.75 -0.79
CA ASN A 154 2.24 -20.22 -1.73
C ASN A 154 1.63 -19.83 -3.07
N VAL A 155 0.70 -20.65 -3.59
CA VAL A 155 0.02 -20.38 -4.87
C VAL A 155 -0.85 -19.13 -4.75
N ILE A 156 -1.65 -19.03 -3.68
CA ILE A 156 -2.49 -17.87 -3.40
C ILE A 156 -1.65 -16.60 -3.24
N TYR A 157 -0.53 -16.69 -2.51
CA TYR A 157 0.36 -15.57 -2.25
C TYR A 157 1.04 -15.07 -3.52
N GLU A 158 1.55 -15.96 -4.37
CA GLU A 158 2.16 -15.57 -5.64
C GLU A 158 1.13 -14.99 -6.62
N ASN A 159 -0.09 -15.51 -6.66
CA ASN A 159 -1.20 -14.90 -7.41
C ASN A 159 -1.49 -13.48 -6.91
N TYR A 160 -1.55 -13.29 -5.59
CA TYR A 160 -1.78 -12.00 -4.97
C TYR A 160 -0.69 -10.99 -5.27
N LYS A 161 0.56 -11.39 -5.09
CA LYS A 161 1.75 -10.59 -5.36
C LYS A 161 1.86 -10.22 -6.84
N SER A 162 1.55 -11.14 -7.74
CA SER A 162 1.55 -10.89 -9.18
C SER A 162 0.51 -9.84 -9.57
N ALA A 163 -0.71 -9.94 -9.03
CA ALA A 163 -1.74 -8.92 -9.27
C ALA A 163 -1.38 -7.57 -8.64
N ALA A 164 -0.82 -7.57 -7.42
CA ALA A 164 -0.43 -6.35 -6.70
C ALA A 164 0.55 -5.47 -7.49
N ALA A 165 1.48 -6.08 -8.24
CA ALA A 165 2.47 -5.37 -9.04
C ALA A 165 1.84 -4.37 -10.04
N GLU A 166 0.65 -4.69 -10.58
CA GLU A 166 -0.04 -3.85 -11.57
C GLU A 166 -0.80 -2.67 -10.97
N PHE A 167 -1.13 -2.75 -9.68
CA PHE A 167 -1.97 -1.77 -8.98
C PHE A 167 -1.20 -0.90 -7.99
N ARG A 168 0.10 -1.12 -7.83
CA ARG A 168 0.98 -0.31 -6.98
C ARG A 168 0.87 1.16 -7.36
N GLY A 169 0.52 2.01 -6.39
CA GLY A 169 0.38 3.46 -6.58
C GLY A 169 -0.86 3.91 -7.36
N LYS A 170 -1.67 3.00 -7.92
CA LYS A 170 -2.91 3.33 -8.67
C LYS A 170 -4.19 3.11 -7.86
N VAL A 171 -4.24 2.02 -7.09
CA VAL A 171 -5.48 1.56 -6.46
C VAL A 171 -5.28 1.38 -4.98
N CYS A 172 -4.21 0.69 -4.58
CA CYS A 172 -3.98 0.29 -3.20
C CYS A 172 -2.49 0.10 -2.97
N ASN A 173 -2.04 0.29 -1.72
CA ASN A 173 -0.97 -0.57 -1.22
C ASN A 173 -1.57 -1.97 -1.09
N ALA A 174 -1.02 -2.97 -1.77
CA ALA A 174 -1.49 -4.33 -1.56
C ALA A 174 -1.01 -4.77 -0.17
N GLU A 175 -1.96 -4.83 0.75
CA GLU A 175 -1.69 -5.22 2.12
C GLU A 175 -2.05 -6.70 2.25
N SER A 176 -1.14 -7.47 2.81
CA SER A 176 -1.49 -8.84 3.18
C SER A 176 -1.93 -8.85 4.63
N ALA A 177 -3.20 -9.16 4.86
CA ALA A 177 -3.70 -9.52 6.17
C ALA A 177 -3.44 -11.03 6.40
N LEU A 178 -2.17 -11.40 6.57
CA LEU A 178 -1.80 -12.79 6.82
C LEU A 178 -2.19 -13.21 8.24
N GLN A 179 -2.77 -14.41 8.36
CA GLN A 179 -2.93 -15.08 9.64
C GLN A 179 -1.93 -16.23 9.77
N MET A 180 -1.09 -16.15 10.80
CA MET A 180 -0.31 -17.25 11.38
C MET A 180 -1.22 -18.06 12.31
N ARG A 181 -1.38 -19.38 12.08
CA ARG A 181 -1.92 -20.30 13.09
C ARG A 181 -0.74 -20.93 13.83
N VAL A 182 -0.66 -20.72 15.14
CA VAL A 182 0.22 -21.48 16.04
C VAL A 182 -0.50 -22.79 16.38
N PRO A 183 0.19 -23.95 16.44
CA PRO A 183 -0.41 -25.21 16.88
C PRO A 183 -1.15 -25.05 18.22
N LYS A 184 -2.14 -25.92 18.47
CA LYS A 184 -3.09 -25.86 19.60
C LYS A 184 -2.42 -25.79 20.99
N ASP A 185 -1.12 -25.98 21.05
CA ASP A 185 -0.33 -26.23 22.25
C ASP A 185 0.26 -24.95 22.86
N GLN A 186 0.15 -23.79 22.19
CA GLN A 186 0.72 -22.50 22.66
C GLN A 186 -0.32 -21.36 22.75
N GLN A 187 -1.55 -21.69 23.11
CA GLN A 187 -2.72 -20.84 22.91
C GLN A 187 -2.90 -19.64 23.88
N LYS A 188 -1.99 -19.38 24.85
CA LYS A 188 -2.33 -18.44 25.95
C LYS A 188 -1.65 -17.07 25.98
N ASN A 189 -0.47 -16.84 25.39
CA ASN A 189 0.33 -15.66 25.76
C ASN A 189 0.90 -14.81 24.60
N SER A 190 0.37 -14.92 23.37
CA SER A 190 0.86 -14.08 22.26
C SER A 190 -0.08 -12.90 22.01
N CYS A 191 0.37 -11.68 22.30
CA CYS A 191 -0.33 -10.42 22.01
C CYS A 191 -0.68 -10.28 20.52
N GLN A 192 0.00 -11.02 19.64
CA GLN A 192 -0.24 -11.08 18.20
C GLN A 192 -1.59 -11.74 17.85
N HIS A 193 -2.05 -12.73 18.64
CA HIS A 193 -3.31 -13.43 18.38
C HIS A 193 -4.55 -12.57 18.63
N HIS A 194 -4.56 -11.75 19.68
CA HIS A 194 -5.68 -10.84 19.96
C HIS A 194 -5.81 -9.72 18.92
N TRP A 195 -4.70 -9.25 18.36
CA TRP A 195 -4.72 -8.14 17.40
C TRP A 195 -5.31 -8.56 16.05
N ASN A 196 -4.91 -9.73 15.52
CA ASN A 196 -5.45 -10.22 14.26
C ASN A 196 -6.92 -10.64 14.39
N GLY A 197 -7.36 -11.10 15.57
CA GLY A 197 -8.77 -11.36 15.86
C GLY A 197 -9.65 -10.13 15.63
N ARG A 198 -9.21 -8.95 16.08
CA ARG A 198 -9.94 -7.68 15.86
C ARG A 198 -10.07 -7.32 14.39
N VAL A 199 -9.06 -7.62 13.56
CA VAL A 199 -9.12 -7.38 12.11
C VAL A 199 -10.15 -8.32 11.48
N PHE A 200 -10.12 -9.61 11.82
CA PHE A 200 -11.11 -10.57 11.33
C PHE A 200 -12.53 -10.18 11.74
N GLU A 201 -12.74 -9.75 12.99
CA GLU A 201 -14.02 -9.24 13.49
C GLU A 201 -14.49 -7.99 12.74
N TYR A 202 -13.59 -7.03 12.53
CA TYR A 202 -13.88 -5.78 11.82
C TYR A 202 -14.30 -6.03 10.36
N PHE A 203 -13.71 -7.02 9.70
CA PHE A 203 -14.08 -7.47 8.35
C PHE A 203 -15.13 -8.59 8.32
N ARG A 204 -15.58 -9.04 9.50
CA ARG A 204 -16.53 -10.16 9.69
C ARG A 204 -16.13 -11.43 8.93
N ILE A 205 -14.84 -11.74 8.91
CA ILE A 205 -14.28 -12.95 8.30
C ILE A 205 -14.33 -14.10 9.31
N LYS A 206 -14.96 -15.21 8.93
CA LYS A 206 -14.93 -16.47 9.69
C LYS A 206 -13.90 -17.43 9.09
N ASP A 207 -13.56 -18.47 9.84
CA ASP A 207 -12.63 -19.53 9.37
C ASP A 207 -13.08 -20.15 8.03
N ILE A 208 -14.40 -20.27 7.79
CA ILE A 208 -14.96 -20.83 6.55
C ILE A 208 -14.87 -19.87 5.36
N ASP A 209 -14.66 -18.57 5.59
CA ASP A 209 -14.56 -17.55 4.54
C ASP A 209 -13.14 -17.44 3.97
N VAL A 210 -12.18 -18.17 4.54
CA VAL A 210 -10.76 -18.13 4.20
C VAL A 210 -10.42 -19.23 3.19
N PRO A 211 -9.70 -18.94 2.08
CA PRO A 211 -9.11 -17.64 1.73
C PRO A 211 -10.14 -16.63 1.23
N SER A 212 -9.95 -15.36 1.62
CA SER A 212 -10.83 -14.25 1.23
C SER A 212 -10.04 -13.00 0.86
N VAL A 213 -10.59 -12.18 -0.02
CA VAL A 213 -10.03 -10.87 -0.36
C VAL A 213 -11.05 -9.77 -0.09
N ARG A 214 -10.59 -8.66 0.50
CA ARG A 214 -11.38 -7.45 0.74
C ARG A 214 -10.68 -6.23 0.19
N ILE A 215 -11.44 -5.25 -0.29
CA ILE A 215 -10.94 -3.87 -0.44
C ILE A 215 -11.59 -3.03 0.68
N LEU A 216 -10.78 -2.22 1.35
CA LEU A 216 -11.21 -1.22 2.33
C LEU A 216 -10.89 0.17 1.79
N ASN A 217 -11.88 1.05 1.77
CA ASN A 217 -11.67 2.48 1.62
C ASN A 217 -11.62 3.12 3.02
N LEU A 218 -10.47 3.66 3.43
CA LEU A 218 -10.27 4.28 4.73
C LEU A 218 -11.12 5.53 4.94
N THR A 219 -11.35 6.31 3.87
CA THR A 219 -12.09 7.57 3.96
C THR A 219 -13.56 7.35 4.31
N SER A 220 -14.19 6.32 3.73
CA SER A 220 -15.62 6.03 3.89
C SER A 220 -15.91 4.85 4.82
N ASP A 221 -14.89 4.12 5.27
CA ASP A 221 -15.01 2.81 5.94
C ASP A 221 -15.75 1.75 5.08
N ALA A 222 -15.84 1.97 3.76
CA ALA A 222 -16.50 1.07 2.84
C ALA A 222 -15.66 -0.18 2.59
N LYS A 223 -16.29 -1.35 2.71
CA LYS A 223 -15.66 -2.66 2.52
C LYS A 223 -16.26 -3.33 1.31
N TYR A 224 -15.44 -3.98 0.49
CA TYR A 224 -15.87 -4.68 -0.72
C TYR A 224 -15.34 -6.11 -0.67
N LYS A 225 -16.18 -7.08 -1.01
CA LYS A 225 -15.82 -8.50 -1.08
C LYS A 225 -15.52 -8.87 -2.52
N MET A 226 -14.40 -9.58 -2.75
CA MET A 226 -14.09 -10.13 -4.06
C MET A 226 -15.19 -11.15 -4.46
N PRO A 227 -15.84 -10.98 -5.62
CA PRO A 227 -16.91 -11.86 -6.08
C PRO A 227 -16.33 -13.09 -6.81
N ALA A 228 -15.42 -13.82 -6.16
CA ALA A 228 -14.81 -15.04 -6.70
C ALA A 228 -14.45 -16.00 -5.56
N ASP A 229 -14.59 -17.29 -5.81
CA ASP A 229 -14.29 -18.35 -4.85
C ASP A 229 -12.79 -18.66 -4.76
N GLU A 230 -12.06 -18.42 -5.84
CA GLU A 230 -10.62 -18.66 -5.93
C GLU A 230 -9.83 -17.35 -6.04
N VAL A 231 -8.66 -17.32 -5.38
CA VAL A 231 -7.72 -16.20 -5.46
C VAL A 231 -6.73 -16.48 -6.59
N THR A 232 -7.07 -15.99 -7.78
CA THR A 232 -6.24 -16.05 -9.00
C THR A 232 -5.81 -14.65 -9.42
N VAL A 233 -4.82 -14.56 -10.31
CA VAL A 233 -4.36 -13.27 -10.85
C VAL A 233 -5.51 -12.56 -11.58
N GLU A 234 -6.31 -13.28 -12.35
CA GLU A 234 -7.42 -12.76 -13.14
C GLU A 234 -8.58 -12.27 -12.26
N SER A 235 -8.96 -13.03 -11.23
CA SER A 235 -10.03 -12.64 -10.30
C SER A 235 -9.65 -11.40 -9.50
N LEU A 236 -8.40 -11.31 -9.03
CA LEU A 236 -7.88 -10.12 -8.35
C LEU A 236 -7.86 -8.90 -9.26
N LYS A 237 -7.37 -9.04 -10.50
CA LYS A 237 -7.39 -7.94 -11.48
C LYS A 237 -8.79 -7.45 -11.77
N THR A 238 -9.71 -8.39 -12.02
CA THR A 238 -11.12 -8.09 -12.28
C THR A 238 -11.74 -7.35 -11.10
N PHE A 239 -11.44 -7.78 -9.88
CA PHE A 239 -11.97 -7.15 -8.68
C PHE A 239 -11.42 -5.73 -8.48
N CYS A 240 -10.10 -5.53 -8.59
CA CYS A 240 -9.46 -4.21 -8.50
C CYS A 240 -10.00 -3.26 -9.58
N GLN A 241 -10.14 -3.73 -10.83
CA GLN A 241 -10.68 -2.92 -11.92
C GLN A 241 -12.16 -2.59 -11.70
N SER A 242 -12.96 -3.55 -11.23
CA SER A 242 -14.36 -3.31 -10.88
C SER A 242 -14.50 -2.25 -9.80
N TYR A 243 -13.64 -2.29 -8.77
CA TYR A 243 -13.58 -1.28 -7.72
C TYR A 243 -13.22 0.11 -8.26
N LEU A 244 -12.13 0.20 -9.04
CA LEU A 244 -11.71 1.45 -9.68
C LEU A 244 -12.77 2.07 -10.59
N ASN A 245 -13.54 1.22 -11.28
CA ASN A 245 -14.60 1.66 -12.17
C ASN A 245 -15.92 1.98 -11.42
N GLY A 246 -15.93 1.92 -10.09
CA GLY A 246 -17.13 2.17 -9.26
C GLY A 246 -18.19 1.08 -9.36
N LYS A 247 -17.85 -0.12 -9.84
CA LYS A 247 -18.78 -1.25 -10.08
C LYS A 247 -18.74 -2.32 -8.99
N ALA A 248 -17.76 -2.28 -8.09
CA ALA A 248 -17.67 -3.26 -7.01
C ALA A 248 -18.85 -3.13 -6.04
N LYS A 249 -19.46 -4.26 -5.68
CA LYS A 249 -20.58 -4.30 -4.74
C LYS A 249 -20.08 -4.06 -3.31
N LEU A 250 -20.66 -3.06 -2.64
CA LEU A 250 -20.40 -2.79 -1.22
C LEU A 250 -20.79 -4.01 -0.37
N HIS A 251 -19.91 -4.43 0.53
CA HIS A 251 -20.17 -5.49 1.48
C HIS A 251 -20.96 -4.94 2.66
N LEU A 252 -22.26 -5.24 2.68
CA LEU A 252 -23.16 -4.86 3.75
C LEU A 252 -23.35 -6.02 4.74
N PRO A 253 -23.62 -5.72 6.03
CA PRO A 253 -23.97 -6.72 7.04
C PRO A 253 -25.17 -7.60 6.68
N SER A 254 -26.08 -7.05 5.88
CA SER A 254 -27.21 -7.76 5.31
C SER A 254 -27.48 -7.21 3.91
N GLU A 255 -27.91 -8.08 3.02
CA GLU A 255 -28.53 -7.66 1.77
C GLU A 255 -29.93 -7.06 2.05
N GLU A 256 -30.44 -6.31 1.08
CA GLU A 256 -31.84 -5.89 1.08
C GLU A 256 -32.75 -7.11 0.91
N ILE A 257 -33.96 -7.04 1.46
CA ILE A 257 -34.94 -8.12 1.31
C ILE A 257 -35.44 -8.08 -0.14
N PRO A 258 -35.27 -9.14 -0.94
CA PRO A 258 -35.80 -9.19 -2.30
C PRO A 258 -37.33 -9.06 -2.30
N GLU A 259 -37.94 -8.38 -3.27
CA GLU A 259 -39.40 -8.22 -3.33
C GLU A 259 -40.16 -9.55 -3.51
N ASP A 260 -39.46 -10.58 -3.97
CA ASP A 260 -39.96 -11.93 -4.22
C ASP A 260 -39.50 -12.97 -3.18
N TRP A 261 -38.95 -12.51 -2.04
CA TRP A 261 -38.35 -13.38 -1.02
C TRP A 261 -39.27 -14.49 -0.49
N ASP A 262 -40.59 -14.30 -0.53
CA ASP A 262 -41.60 -15.25 -0.05
C ASP A 262 -42.51 -15.83 -1.16
N LYS A 263 -42.26 -15.50 -2.44
CA LYS A 263 -43.12 -15.93 -3.56
C LYS A 263 -42.93 -17.40 -3.94
N MET A 264 -41.74 -17.95 -3.71
CA MET A 264 -41.41 -19.35 -4.01
C MET A 264 -41.53 -20.24 -2.76
N PRO A 265 -41.76 -21.57 -2.92
CA PRO A 265 -41.80 -22.50 -1.79
C PRO A 265 -40.52 -22.47 -0.92
N VAL A 266 -39.38 -22.15 -1.53
CA VAL A 266 -38.12 -21.88 -0.84
C VAL A 266 -37.98 -20.38 -0.64
N LYS A 267 -38.06 -19.93 0.61
CA LYS A 267 -37.94 -18.51 0.97
C LYS A 267 -36.50 -18.04 0.99
N VAL A 268 -36.26 -16.83 0.51
CA VAL A 268 -34.95 -16.18 0.57
C VAL A 268 -34.82 -15.40 1.87
N LEU A 269 -33.81 -15.73 2.67
CA LEU A 269 -33.50 -15.05 3.92
C LEU A 269 -32.22 -14.24 3.79
N VAL A 270 -32.25 -13.01 4.27
CA VAL A 270 -31.13 -12.09 4.43
C VAL A 270 -31.02 -11.67 5.90
N GLY A 271 -29.91 -11.06 6.30
CA GLY A 271 -29.71 -10.66 7.70
C GLY A 271 -30.83 -9.79 8.28
N LYS A 272 -31.53 -8.98 7.47
CA LYS A 272 -32.65 -8.13 7.88
C LYS A 272 -33.92 -8.92 8.26
N ASN A 273 -34.25 -10.02 7.58
CA ASN A 273 -35.47 -10.80 7.84
C ASN A 273 -35.23 -12.14 8.54
N PHE A 274 -33.97 -12.60 8.65
CA PHE A 274 -33.63 -13.91 9.22
C PHE A 274 -34.21 -14.14 10.62
N ASN A 275 -33.94 -13.24 11.57
CA ASN A 275 -34.39 -13.43 12.95
C ASN A 275 -35.91 -13.44 13.10
N ALA A 276 -36.63 -12.64 12.32
CA ALA A 276 -38.10 -12.56 12.38
C ALA A 276 -38.80 -13.81 11.80
N ILE A 277 -38.08 -14.64 11.04
CA ILE A 277 -38.64 -15.80 10.34
C ILE A 277 -38.21 -17.11 11.01
N VAL A 278 -37.01 -17.16 11.57
CA VAL A 278 -36.41 -18.39 12.13
C VAL A 278 -36.68 -18.54 13.63
N PHE A 279 -36.81 -17.45 14.37
CA PHE A 279 -37.04 -17.43 15.82
C PHE A 279 -38.37 -16.78 16.17
#